data_AF-A0A8T4RDD7-F1
#
_entry.id   AF-A0A8T4RDD7-F1
#
_cell.length_a   1.000
_cell.length_b   1.000
_cell.length_c   1.000
_cell.angle_alpha   90.00
_cell.angle_beta   90.00
_cell.angle_gamma   90.00
#
_symmetry.space_group_name_H-M   'P 1'
#
loop_
_entity.id
_entity.type
_entity.pdbx_description
1 polymer ?
#
loop_
_entity_poly.entity_id
_entity_poly.type
_entity_poly.pdbx_seq_one_letter_code
_entity_poly.pdbx_strand_id
1 'polypeptide(L)'
;MDTNHHEGLTYLWSFKELKQILTEKEFSSFKSLYEISEEGNFAGKSHLIKKDLSFLLEIENKLLSFRKKREQPTIDKKKITSWNALLGIAFLMAYRYLNNTFAKAKSELLFKNLLNKHYLEGKVKRSSLDNKIQEGEFLEDHAALLLFATYLSEEDDVYLLKTRDLYSTIFKFNKDGWKESLNIDFKLVPASIFDHPLPSSTSLAEMAVLRSKVILGEEYLPNNYRSSLNYDFFNLMVFLSTGNFHLINTPYPLAWKHLPLNSLQIKSNNIQDCFAKKCQIFSDTSQLLNKITKEQITKE
;
A
#
# COMPACT_ATOMS: atom_id res chain seq x y z
N MET A 1 1.32 -10.36 -19.65
CA MET A 1 2.46 -11.27 -19.40
C MET A 1 2.55 -12.29 -20.50
N ASP A 2 3.79 -12.72 -20.75
CA ASP A 2 4.17 -13.71 -21.73
C ASP A 2 3.60 -15.11 -21.39
N THR A 3 3.18 -15.87 -22.40
CA THR A 3 2.76 -17.27 -22.28
C THR A 3 3.47 -18.05 -23.38
N ASN A 4 4.27 -19.06 -23.03
CA ASN A 4 5.13 -19.81 -23.96
C ASN A 4 5.98 -18.90 -24.88
N HIS A 5 6.56 -17.82 -24.35
CA HIS A 5 7.40 -16.87 -25.10
C HIS A 5 6.66 -16.03 -26.17
N HIS A 6 5.33 -16.03 -26.13
CA HIS A 6 4.49 -15.08 -26.85
C HIS A 6 3.69 -14.17 -25.92
N GLU A 7 3.96 -12.86 -26.02
CA GLU A 7 3.18 -11.85 -25.33
C GLU A 7 1.73 -11.80 -25.84
N GLY A 8 0.78 -11.83 -24.90
CA GLY A 8 -0.62 -11.54 -25.19
C GLY A 8 -1.49 -12.73 -25.59
N LEU A 9 -1.00 -13.96 -25.59
CA LEU A 9 -1.83 -15.15 -25.88
C LEU A 9 -3.12 -15.23 -25.04
N THR A 10 -3.03 -14.86 -23.76
CA THR A 10 -4.21 -14.88 -22.87
C THR A 10 -5.18 -13.73 -23.11
N TYR A 11 -4.76 -12.55 -23.58
CA TYR A 11 -5.60 -11.33 -23.56
C TYR A 11 -5.86 -10.69 -24.93
N LEU A 12 -5.11 -11.06 -25.96
CA LEU A 12 -5.31 -10.59 -27.33
C LEU A 12 -6.39 -11.40 -28.03
N TRP A 13 -7.20 -10.73 -28.84
CA TRP A 13 -8.29 -11.35 -29.59
C TRP A 13 -8.12 -11.11 -31.07
N SER A 14 -8.21 -12.17 -31.89
CA SER A 14 -8.28 -11.95 -33.33
C SER A 14 -9.70 -11.53 -33.72
N PHE A 15 -9.81 -10.76 -34.79
CA PHE A 15 -11.11 -10.35 -35.31
C PHE A 15 -12.00 -11.55 -35.68
N LYS A 16 -11.40 -12.57 -36.32
CA LYS A 16 -12.06 -13.81 -36.69
C LYS A 16 -12.58 -14.58 -35.47
N GLU A 17 -11.76 -14.67 -34.42
CA GLU A 17 -12.13 -15.33 -33.17
C GLU A 17 -13.33 -14.64 -32.50
N LEU A 18 -13.34 -13.30 -32.44
CA LEU A 18 -14.46 -12.55 -31.88
C LEU A 18 -15.75 -12.79 -32.69
N LYS A 19 -15.68 -12.79 -34.02
CA LYS A 19 -16.82 -13.13 -34.90
C LYS A 19 -17.31 -14.57 -34.74
N GLN A 20 -16.45 -15.51 -34.36
CA GLN A 20 -16.83 -16.90 -34.16
C GLN A 20 -17.51 -17.12 -32.79
N ILE A 21 -17.06 -16.40 -31.76
CA ILE A 21 -17.58 -16.54 -30.39
C ILE A 21 -18.88 -15.76 -30.20
N LEU A 22 -18.95 -14.56 -30.78
CA LEU A 22 -20.08 -13.66 -30.63
C LEU A 22 -21.06 -13.81 -31.80
N THR A 23 -22.35 -13.75 -31.51
CA THR A 23 -23.37 -13.58 -32.55
C THR A 23 -23.19 -12.24 -33.26
N GLU A 24 -23.78 -12.06 -34.45
CA GLU A 24 -23.67 -10.79 -35.18
C GLU A 24 -24.14 -9.58 -34.36
N LYS A 25 -25.23 -9.73 -33.60
CA LYS A 25 -25.76 -8.69 -32.71
C LYS A 25 -24.79 -8.39 -31.56
N GLU A 26 -24.26 -9.43 -30.91
CA GLU A 26 -23.27 -9.28 -29.84
C GLU A 26 -21.99 -8.62 -30.38
N PHE A 27 -21.49 -9.05 -31.53
CA PHE A 27 -20.28 -8.51 -32.15
C PHE A 27 -20.44 -7.03 -32.54
N SER A 28 -21.59 -6.65 -33.10
CA SER A 28 -21.91 -5.26 -33.42
C SER A 28 -21.93 -4.39 -32.15
N SER A 29 -22.58 -4.87 -31.09
CA SER A 29 -22.63 -4.19 -29.79
C SER A 29 -21.24 -4.10 -29.16
N PHE A 30 -20.42 -5.14 -29.29
CA PHE A 30 -19.05 -5.15 -28.79
C PHE A 30 -18.18 -4.13 -29.54
N LYS A 31 -18.33 -4.02 -30.87
CA LYS A 31 -17.62 -3.02 -31.70
C LYS A 31 -18.03 -1.57 -31.42
N SER A 32 -19.26 -1.32 -30.97
CA SER A 32 -19.66 0.03 -30.61
C SER A 32 -18.92 0.51 -29.36
N LEU A 33 -18.63 -0.39 -28.41
CA LEU A 33 -17.97 -0.09 -27.14
C LEU A 33 -16.44 -0.27 -27.16
N TYR A 34 -15.90 -1.17 -27.97
CA TYR A 34 -14.48 -1.48 -28.04
C TYR A 34 -13.86 -1.10 -29.40
N GLU A 35 -12.58 -0.74 -29.40
CA GLU A 35 -11.79 -0.54 -30.61
C GLU A 35 -11.39 -1.89 -31.20
N ILE A 36 -12.11 -2.33 -32.25
CA ILE A 36 -11.90 -3.62 -32.91
C ILE A 36 -11.81 -3.43 -34.43
N SER A 37 -10.67 -3.80 -35.00
CA SER A 37 -10.38 -3.80 -36.44
C SER A 37 -9.90 -5.18 -36.90
N GLU A 38 -9.86 -5.41 -38.22
CA GLU A 38 -9.33 -6.67 -38.78
C GLU A 38 -7.82 -6.76 -38.61
N GLU A 39 -7.14 -5.62 -38.70
CA GLU A 39 -5.68 -5.47 -38.53
C GLU A 39 -5.25 -5.63 -37.07
N GLY A 40 -6.15 -5.33 -36.12
CA GLY A 40 -5.82 -5.23 -34.70
C GLY A 40 -4.98 -3.99 -34.36
N ASN A 41 -4.67 -3.82 -33.08
CA ASN A 41 -3.84 -2.74 -32.56
C ASN A 41 -2.53 -3.24 -31.91
N PHE A 42 -2.34 -4.56 -31.82
CA PHE A 42 -1.12 -5.17 -31.28
C PHE A 42 -0.87 -6.55 -31.93
N ALA A 43 0.26 -6.69 -32.61
CA ALA A 43 0.70 -7.95 -33.23
C ALA A 43 -0.37 -8.65 -34.09
N GLY A 44 -1.12 -7.89 -34.90
CA GLY A 44 -2.18 -8.44 -35.76
C GLY A 44 -3.46 -8.86 -35.02
N LYS A 45 -3.60 -8.50 -33.73
CA LYS A 45 -4.74 -8.81 -32.86
C LYS A 45 -5.19 -7.56 -32.10
N SER A 46 -6.35 -7.65 -31.49
CA SER A 46 -6.90 -6.58 -30.66
C SER A 46 -6.53 -6.81 -29.18
N HIS A 47 -5.73 -5.90 -28.62
CA HIS A 47 -5.75 -5.57 -27.20
C HIS A 47 -7.01 -4.72 -26.96
N LEU A 48 -7.91 -5.20 -26.11
CA LEU A 48 -9.24 -4.60 -25.97
C LEU A 48 -9.16 -3.22 -25.29
N ILE A 49 -9.41 -2.16 -26.07
CA ILE A 49 -9.49 -0.78 -25.60
C ILE A 49 -10.96 -0.36 -25.61
N LYS A 50 -11.46 0.09 -24.46
CA LYS A 50 -12.81 0.63 -24.32
C LYS A 50 -12.86 2.09 -24.77
N LYS A 51 -13.91 2.47 -25.48
CA LYS A 51 -14.20 3.85 -25.89
C LYS A 51 -14.87 4.68 -24.79
N ASP A 52 -15.62 4.01 -23.90
CA ASP A 52 -16.26 4.62 -22.73
C ASP A 52 -16.36 3.63 -21.54
N LEU A 53 -16.93 4.08 -20.42
CA LEU A 53 -17.00 3.31 -19.16
C LEU A 53 -18.20 2.36 -19.04
N SER A 54 -19.02 2.21 -20.09
CA SER A 54 -20.17 1.30 -20.11
C SER A 54 -19.74 -0.16 -20.05
N PHE A 55 -20.65 -1.05 -19.66
CA PHE A 55 -20.39 -2.49 -19.57
C PHE A 55 -21.35 -3.29 -20.43
N LEU A 56 -20.81 -4.27 -21.16
CA LEU A 56 -21.58 -5.30 -21.85
C LEU A 56 -21.45 -6.62 -21.09
N LEU A 57 -21.95 -6.65 -19.85
CA LEU A 57 -21.67 -7.71 -18.88
C LEU A 57 -21.83 -9.14 -19.43
N GLU A 58 -22.90 -9.40 -20.19
CA GLU A 58 -23.11 -10.73 -20.79
C GLU A 58 -22.02 -11.10 -21.81
N ILE A 59 -21.69 -10.18 -22.71
CA ILE A 59 -20.66 -10.36 -23.75
C ILE A 59 -19.28 -10.45 -23.10
N GLU A 60 -18.97 -9.58 -22.15
CA GLU A 60 -17.70 -9.54 -21.41
C GLU A 60 -17.51 -10.83 -20.59
N ASN A 61 -18.55 -11.33 -19.91
CA ASN A 61 -18.51 -12.60 -19.19
C ASN A 61 -18.35 -13.79 -20.15
N LYS A 62 -19.02 -13.76 -21.31
CA LYS A 62 -18.86 -14.78 -22.35
C LYS A 62 -17.42 -14.82 -22.84
N LEU A 63 -16.84 -13.69 -23.25
CA LEU A 63 -15.44 -13.61 -23.66
C LEU A 63 -14.48 -14.02 -22.53
N LEU A 64 -14.74 -13.61 -21.28
CA LEU A 64 -13.96 -14.05 -20.13
C LEU A 64 -13.98 -15.57 -19.95
N SER A 65 -15.12 -16.23 -20.20
CA SER A 65 -15.22 -17.69 -20.12
C SER A 65 -14.37 -18.40 -21.17
N PHE A 66 -14.26 -17.85 -22.38
CA PHE A 66 -13.35 -18.34 -23.41
C PHE A 66 -11.89 -18.05 -23.05
N ARG A 67 -11.61 -16.85 -22.53
CA ARG A 67 -10.27 -16.45 -22.07
C ARG A 67 -9.71 -17.41 -21.02
N LYS A 68 -10.54 -17.82 -20.06
CA LYS A 68 -10.18 -18.74 -18.98
C LYS A 68 -9.81 -20.14 -19.46
N LYS A 69 -10.22 -20.55 -20.67
CA LYS A 69 -9.86 -21.85 -21.29
C LYS A 69 -8.50 -21.81 -21.99
N ARG A 70 -7.96 -20.63 -22.26
CA ARG A 70 -6.64 -20.47 -22.86
C ARG A 70 -5.55 -20.78 -21.84
N GLU A 71 -4.37 -21.15 -22.34
CA GLU A 71 -3.16 -21.19 -21.52
C GLU A 71 -2.97 -19.85 -20.82
N GLN A 72 -2.74 -19.90 -19.51
CA GLN A 72 -2.54 -18.73 -18.68
C GLN A 72 -1.04 -18.52 -18.44
N PRO A 73 -0.58 -17.27 -18.36
CA PRO A 73 0.79 -16.99 -17.97
C PRO A 73 1.08 -17.63 -16.60
N THR A 74 2.32 -18.07 -16.40
CA THR A 74 2.76 -18.52 -15.09
C THR A 74 2.59 -17.38 -14.09
N ILE A 75 1.98 -17.69 -12.95
CA ILE A 75 1.79 -16.71 -11.88
C ILE A 75 3.05 -16.76 -11.01
N ASP A 76 3.66 -15.60 -10.75
CA ASP A 76 4.69 -15.53 -9.72
C ASP A 76 4.04 -15.80 -8.36
N LYS A 77 4.43 -16.93 -7.74
CA LYS A 77 3.93 -17.35 -6.41
C LYS A 77 4.80 -16.84 -5.27
N LYS A 78 5.86 -16.09 -5.58
CA LYS A 78 6.76 -15.51 -4.59
C LYS A 78 6.00 -14.52 -3.72
N LYS A 79 6.13 -14.68 -2.41
CA LYS A 79 5.58 -13.78 -1.41
C LYS A 79 6.70 -12.86 -0.95
N ILE A 80 6.64 -11.60 -1.33
CA ILE A 80 7.64 -10.59 -0.96
C ILE A 80 7.15 -9.81 0.25
N THR A 81 8.00 -9.62 1.27
CA THR A 81 7.61 -8.99 2.53
C THR A 81 7.15 -7.56 2.33
N SER A 82 7.94 -6.70 1.69
CA SER A 82 7.57 -5.30 1.48
C SER A 82 6.23 -5.16 0.75
N TRP A 83 6.00 -5.92 -0.31
CA TRP A 83 4.76 -5.86 -1.09
C TRP A 83 3.54 -6.31 -0.29
N ASN A 84 3.68 -7.38 0.50
CA ASN A 84 2.59 -7.84 1.36
C ASN A 84 2.34 -6.87 2.52
N ALA A 85 3.36 -6.21 3.05
CA ALA A 85 3.19 -5.18 4.08
C ALA A 85 2.46 -3.95 3.52
N LEU A 86 2.83 -3.48 2.32
CA LEU A 86 2.13 -2.39 1.63
C LEU A 86 0.68 -2.76 1.29
N LEU A 87 0.42 -4.01 0.86
CA LEU A 87 -0.94 -4.52 0.67
C LEU A 87 -1.74 -4.52 1.97
N GLY A 88 -1.12 -4.88 3.10
CA GLY A 88 -1.73 -4.82 4.41
C GLY A 88 -2.15 -3.41 4.81
N ILE A 89 -1.28 -2.42 4.55
CA ILE A 89 -1.60 -1.00 4.74
C ILE A 89 -2.76 -0.58 3.83
N ALA A 90 -2.77 -0.99 2.56
CA ALA A 90 -3.86 -0.70 1.63
C ALA A 90 -5.20 -1.29 2.11
N PHE A 91 -5.20 -2.49 2.69
CA PHE A 91 -6.40 -3.06 3.31
C PHE A 91 -6.89 -2.26 4.51
N LEU A 92 -5.98 -1.71 5.34
CA LEU A 92 -6.37 -0.80 6.41
C LEU A 92 -6.95 0.50 5.84
N MET A 93 -6.36 1.08 4.80
CA MET A 93 -6.93 2.26 4.14
C MET A 93 -8.34 1.97 3.60
N ALA A 94 -8.56 0.81 2.97
CA ALA A 94 -9.89 0.39 2.54
C ALA A 94 -10.88 0.24 3.71
N TYR A 95 -10.41 -0.29 4.85
CA TYR A 95 -11.22 -0.30 6.07
C TYR A 95 -11.58 1.12 6.54
N ARG A 96 -10.58 2.01 6.65
CA ARG A 96 -10.74 3.39 7.15
C ARG A 96 -11.73 4.20 6.31
N TYR A 97 -11.62 4.13 4.99
CA TYR A 97 -12.35 5.02 4.08
C TYR A 97 -13.55 4.39 3.39
N LEU A 98 -13.63 3.06 3.31
CA LEU A 98 -14.75 2.34 2.70
C LEU A 98 -15.55 1.51 3.72
N ASN A 99 -15.23 1.62 5.02
CA ASN A 99 -15.83 0.85 6.10
C ASN A 99 -15.78 -0.69 5.84
N ASN A 100 -14.73 -1.15 5.16
CA ASN A 100 -14.57 -2.56 4.78
C ASN A 100 -13.93 -3.38 5.92
N THR A 101 -14.75 -3.90 6.83
CA THR A 101 -14.29 -4.71 7.98
C THR A 101 -13.61 -6.02 7.57
N PHE A 102 -13.99 -6.58 6.42
CA PHE A 102 -13.32 -7.75 5.86
C PHE A 102 -11.88 -7.43 5.46
N ALA A 103 -11.62 -6.25 4.89
CA ALA A 103 -10.27 -5.80 4.58
C ALA A 103 -9.43 -5.65 5.86
N LYS A 104 -9.98 -5.09 6.95
CA LYS A 104 -9.29 -5.04 8.26
C LYS A 104 -8.85 -6.43 8.72
N ALA A 105 -9.77 -7.39 8.77
CA ALA A 105 -9.46 -8.75 9.20
C ALA A 105 -8.40 -9.42 8.30
N LYS A 106 -8.43 -9.16 6.99
CA LYS A 106 -7.38 -9.62 6.06
C LYS A 106 -6.02 -8.98 6.33
N SER A 107 -6.01 -7.70 6.68
CA SER A 107 -4.78 -6.98 7.05
C SER A 107 -4.13 -7.58 8.30
N GLU A 108 -4.90 -7.75 9.38
CA GLU A 108 -4.41 -8.32 10.64
C GLU A 108 -3.88 -9.75 10.46
N LEU A 109 -4.60 -10.58 9.70
CA LEU A 109 -4.15 -11.92 9.34
C LEU A 109 -2.87 -11.91 8.51
N LEU A 110 -2.75 -10.97 7.57
CA LEU A 110 -1.55 -10.82 6.73
C LEU A 110 -0.34 -10.43 7.57
N PHE A 111 -0.49 -9.47 8.49
CA PHE A 111 0.57 -9.08 9.42
C PHE A 111 1.03 -10.26 10.28
N LYS A 112 0.08 -11.00 10.89
CA LYS A 112 0.38 -12.22 11.65
C LYS A 112 1.16 -13.24 10.82
N ASN A 113 0.75 -13.46 9.56
CA ASN A 113 1.44 -14.39 8.67
C ASN A 113 2.85 -13.92 8.31
N LEU A 114 3.06 -12.63 8.09
CA LEU A 114 4.39 -12.05 7.84
C LEU A 114 5.29 -12.20 9.07
N LEU A 115 4.78 -11.93 10.27
CA LEU A 115 5.55 -12.13 11.50
C LEU A 115 5.94 -13.60 11.68
N ASN A 116 5.01 -14.53 11.48
CA ASN A 116 5.27 -15.96 11.68
C ASN A 116 6.24 -16.55 10.66
N LYS A 117 6.25 -16.03 9.42
CA LYS A 117 7.03 -16.63 8.33
C LYS A 117 8.29 -15.85 7.98
N HIS A 118 8.24 -14.53 8.03
CA HIS A 118 9.29 -13.66 7.51
C HIS A 118 9.99 -12.87 8.60
N TYR A 119 9.51 -12.83 9.85
CA TYR A 119 10.23 -12.25 10.98
C TYR A 119 10.83 -13.33 11.88
N LEU A 120 12.15 -13.52 11.80
CA LEU A 120 12.88 -14.56 12.52
C LEU A 120 14.01 -13.93 13.32
N GLU A 121 13.96 -14.01 14.65
CA GLU A 121 15.04 -13.56 15.54
C GLU A 121 15.53 -12.12 15.26
N GLY A 122 14.60 -11.17 15.04
CA GLY A 122 14.94 -9.77 14.74
C GLY A 122 15.34 -9.48 13.29
N LYS A 123 15.28 -10.50 12.41
CA LYS A 123 15.55 -10.39 10.98
C LYS A 123 14.26 -10.44 10.19
N VAL A 124 14.12 -9.56 9.20
CA VAL A 124 13.01 -9.59 8.25
C VAL A 124 13.53 -10.17 6.93
N LYS A 125 13.00 -11.33 6.56
CA LYS A 125 13.35 -12.05 5.34
C LYS A 125 12.67 -11.41 4.13
N ARG A 126 13.37 -11.37 2.99
CA ARG A 126 12.84 -10.76 1.75
C ARG A 126 11.61 -11.44 1.21
N SER A 127 11.66 -12.75 1.07
CA SER A 127 10.61 -13.49 0.38
C SER A 127 10.54 -14.97 0.75
N SER A 128 9.42 -15.58 0.40
CA SER A 128 9.28 -17.03 0.37
C SER A 128 8.63 -17.51 -0.93
N LEU A 129 9.03 -18.70 -1.37
CA LEU A 129 8.45 -19.42 -2.51
C LEU A 129 8.26 -20.88 -2.10
N ASP A 130 7.06 -21.42 -2.31
CA ASP A 130 6.72 -22.81 -1.94
C ASP A 130 7.12 -23.19 -0.50
N ASN A 131 6.84 -22.28 0.45
CA ASN A 131 7.20 -22.35 1.88
C ASN A 131 8.70 -22.38 2.20
N LYS A 132 9.58 -22.19 1.20
CA LYS A 132 11.01 -21.97 1.42
C LYS A 132 11.29 -20.49 1.53
N ILE A 133 11.91 -20.10 2.64
CA ILE A 133 12.35 -18.73 2.90
C ILE A 133 13.63 -18.49 2.10
N GLN A 134 13.70 -17.36 1.42
CA GLN A 134 14.92 -16.92 0.75
C GLN A 134 15.80 -16.15 1.73
N GLU A 135 17.12 -16.34 1.61
CA GLU A 135 18.09 -15.59 2.39
C GLU A 135 18.19 -14.13 1.92
N GLY A 136 18.67 -13.28 2.83
CA GLY A 136 18.82 -11.85 2.60
C GLY A 136 17.88 -10.99 3.44
N GLU A 137 18.47 -9.91 3.95
CA GLU A 137 17.80 -8.87 4.72
C GLU A 137 17.96 -7.54 3.98
N PHE A 138 16.84 -6.85 3.75
CA PHE A 138 16.83 -5.58 3.04
C PHE A 138 16.10 -4.51 3.85
N LEU A 139 16.56 -3.27 3.71
CA LEU A 139 15.95 -2.12 4.37
C LEU A 139 14.49 -1.97 3.97
N GLU A 140 14.16 -2.16 2.68
CA GLU A 140 12.79 -2.08 2.16
C GLU A 140 11.81 -2.96 2.95
N ASP A 141 12.19 -4.20 3.25
CA ASP A 141 11.31 -5.15 3.96
C ASP A 141 11.13 -4.79 5.43
N HIS A 142 12.23 -4.41 6.09
CA HIS A 142 12.17 -3.93 7.47
C HIS A 142 11.32 -2.66 7.59
N ALA A 143 11.54 -1.70 6.69
CA ALA A 143 10.83 -0.43 6.66
C ALA A 143 9.34 -0.62 6.38
N ALA A 144 8.98 -1.41 5.37
CA ALA A 144 7.59 -1.66 5.02
C ALA A 144 6.85 -2.42 6.12
N LEU A 145 7.47 -3.44 6.74
CA LEU A 145 6.86 -4.19 7.84
C LEU A 145 6.69 -3.33 9.09
N LEU A 146 7.68 -2.49 9.42
CA LEU A 146 7.58 -1.52 10.50
C LEU A 146 6.45 -0.51 10.23
N LEU A 147 6.42 0.08 9.03
CA LEU A 147 5.36 1.00 8.63
C LEU A 147 4.00 0.34 8.79
N PHE A 148 3.83 -0.91 8.36
CA PHE A 148 2.59 -1.65 8.52
C PHE A 148 2.21 -1.84 10.00
N ALA A 149 3.17 -2.15 10.86
CA ALA A 149 2.94 -2.23 12.30
C ALA A 149 2.47 -0.88 12.91
N THR A 150 3.02 0.26 12.43
CA THR A 150 2.55 1.58 12.87
C THR A 150 1.09 1.82 12.50
N TYR A 151 0.65 1.43 11.30
CA TYR A 151 -0.75 1.57 10.90
C TYR A 151 -1.69 0.71 11.75
N LEU A 152 -1.29 -0.54 12.05
CA LEU A 152 -2.06 -1.41 12.93
C LEU A 152 -2.13 -0.89 14.36
N SER A 153 -1.07 -0.25 14.84
CA SER A 153 -1.00 0.33 16.20
C SER A 153 -1.99 1.49 16.41
N GLU A 154 -2.45 2.15 15.33
CA GLU A 154 -3.53 3.14 15.39
C GLU A 154 -4.91 2.50 15.59
N GLU A 155 -5.06 1.23 15.21
CA GLU A 155 -6.33 0.49 15.31
C GLU A 155 -6.46 -0.29 16.61
N ASP A 156 -5.33 -0.78 17.15
CA ASP A 156 -5.29 -1.61 18.34
C ASP A 156 -3.89 -1.56 18.99
N ASP A 157 -3.84 -1.36 20.31
CA ASP A 157 -2.59 -1.19 21.03
C ASP A 157 -1.82 -2.51 21.24
N VAL A 158 -2.45 -3.67 20.96
CA VAL A 158 -1.76 -4.98 20.97
C VAL A 158 -0.54 -5.00 20.03
N TYR A 159 -0.53 -4.14 19.00
CA TYR A 159 0.56 -4.05 18.03
C TYR A 159 1.72 -3.17 18.49
N LEU A 160 1.57 -2.35 19.54
CA LEU A 160 2.61 -1.40 19.99
C LEU A 160 3.91 -2.09 20.39
N LEU A 161 3.84 -3.22 21.10
CA LEU A 161 5.02 -3.99 21.47
C LEU A 161 5.79 -4.45 20.23
N LYS A 162 5.07 -4.95 19.22
CA LYS A 162 5.69 -5.41 17.98
C LYS A 162 6.26 -4.25 17.16
N THR A 163 5.58 -3.11 17.13
CA THR A 163 6.09 -1.88 16.52
C THR A 163 7.40 -1.46 17.16
N ARG A 164 7.51 -1.50 18.49
CA ARG A 164 8.76 -1.20 19.21
C ARG A 164 9.89 -2.17 18.87
N ASP A 165 9.59 -3.47 18.82
CA ASP A 165 10.58 -4.49 18.41
C ASP A 165 11.11 -4.19 17.01
N LEU A 166 10.22 -4.06 16.02
CA LEU A 166 10.59 -3.79 14.63
C LEU A 166 11.35 -2.46 14.50
N TYR A 167 10.93 -1.43 15.23
CA TYR A 167 11.57 -0.12 15.26
C TYR A 167 13.03 -0.22 15.72
N SER A 168 13.30 -0.99 16.78
CA SER A 168 14.68 -1.20 17.23
C SER A 168 15.57 -1.88 16.18
N THR A 169 14.99 -2.77 15.36
CA THR A 169 15.76 -3.55 14.38
C THR A 169 16.16 -2.75 13.15
N ILE A 170 15.45 -1.67 12.79
CA ILE A 170 15.68 -0.96 11.52
C ILE A 170 17.00 -0.16 11.53
N PHE A 171 17.43 0.30 12.71
CA PHE A 171 18.63 1.13 12.86
C PHE A 171 19.94 0.41 12.55
N LYS A 172 19.95 -0.93 12.45
CA LYS A 172 21.11 -1.68 11.97
C LYS A 172 21.52 -1.27 10.54
N PHE A 173 20.57 -0.78 9.74
CA PHE A 173 20.79 -0.29 8.38
C PHE A 173 21.23 1.18 8.31
N ASN A 174 21.28 1.91 9.44
CA ASN A 174 21.55 3.35 9.47
C ASN A 174 22.64 3.76 10.48
N LYS A 175 23.76 3.02 10.53
CA LYS A 175 24.88 3.37 11.41
C LYS A 175 25.62 4.64 10.95
N ASP A 176 25.63 4.87 9.64
CA ASP A 176 26.42 5.87 8.92
C ASP A 176 25.68 6.31 7.64
N GLY A 177 24.35 6.25 7.66
CA GLY A 177 23.47 6.42 6.51
C GLY A 177 22.74 5.12 6.13
N TRP A 178 21.59 5.25 5.48
CA TRP A 178 20.74 4.13 5.09
C TRP A 178 21.41 3.22 4.05
N LYS A 179 21.41 1.92 4.33
CA LYS A 179 21.99 0.86 3.50
C LYS A 179 20.90 -0.09 3.04
N GLU A 180 20.92 -0.49 1.77
CA GLU A 180 19.87 -1.34 1.20
C GLU A 180 19.94 -2.78 1.73
N SER A 181 21.14 -3.31 1.90
CA SER A 181 21.38 -4.65 2.42
C SER A 181 22.62 -4.68 3.31
N LEU A 182 22.62 -5.59 4.28
CA LEU A 182 23.75 -5.84 5.19
C LEU A 182 24.41 -7.20 4.93
N ASN A 183 24.13 -7.83 3.79
CA ASN A 183 24.73 -9.11 3.41
C ASN A 183 26.24 -8.97 3.30
N ILE A 184 26.96 -9.87 3.97
CA ILE A 184 28.44 -9.89 4.05
C ILE A 184 29.06 -10.21 2.68
N ASP A 185 28.34 -10.94 1.84
CA ASP A 185 28.86 -11.48 0.57
C ASP A 185 28.94 -10.45 -0.57
N PHE A 186 28.47 -9.22 -0.36
CA PHE A 186 28.44 -8.16 -1.39
C PHE A 186 28.99 -6.84 -0.88
N LYS A 187 29.39 -5.97 -1.83
CA LYS A 187 29.69 -4.57 -1.52
C LYS A 187 28.46 -3.94 -0.89
N LEU A 188 28.71 -3.13 0.14
CA LEU A 188 27.69 -2.34 0.79
C LEU A 188 27.01 -1.40 -0.24
N VAL A 189 25.69 -1.50 -0.36
CA VAL A 189 24.90 -0.68 -1.28
C VAL A 189 24.13 0.38 -0.49
N PRO A 190 24.33 1.69 -0.76
CA PRO A 190 23.48 2.73 -0.21
C PRO A 190 22.01 2.51 -0.58
N ALA A 191 21.09 2.79 0.35
CA ALA A 191 19.67 2.68 0.06
C ALA A 191 19.24 3.68 -1.01
N SER A 192 18.30 3.27 -1.88
CA SER A 192 17.75 4.19 -2.88
C SER A 192 17.05 5.36 -2.19
N ILE A 193 17.22 6.55 -2.75
CA ILE A 193 16.56 7.80 -2.37
C ILE A 193 15.49 8.22 -3.37
N PHE A 194 15.40 7.53 -4.51
CA PHE A 194 14.53 7.89 -5.61
C PHE A 194 13.20 7.16 -5.49
N ASP A 195 12.15 7.91 -5.18
CA ASP A 195 10.78 7.41 -5.16
C ASP A 195 10.33 7.11 -6.61
N HIS A 196 10.21 5.83 -6.92
CA HIS A 196 9.64 5.29 -8.16
C HIS A 196 8.11 5.21 -8.02
N PRO A 197 7.35 4.51 -8.91
CA PRO A 197 5.93 4.20 -8.62
C PRO A 197 5.73 3.51 -7.25
N LEU A 198 6.79 2.95 -6.66
CA LEU A 198 6.85 2.55 -5.26
C LEU A 198 7.81 3.48 -4.49
N PRO A 199 7.51 3.78 -3.21
CA PRO A 199 8.42 4.52 -2.34
C PRO A 199 9.81 3.87 -2.28
N SER A 200 10.86 4.68 -2.23
CA SER A 200 12.22 4.19 -2.04
C SER A 200 12.41 3.59 -0.64
N SER A 201 13.41 2.70 -0.48
CA SER A 201 13.74 2.12 0.82
C SER A 201 14.07 3.18 1.87
N THR A 202 14.72 4.27 1.47
CA THR A 202 14.99 5.42 2.36
C THR A 202 13.68 6.10 2.77
N SER A 203 12.81 6.44 1.82
CA SER A 203 11.54 7.12 2.12
C SER A 203 10.60 6.25 2.98
N LEU A 204 10.56 4.94 2.73
CA LEU A 204 9.83 3.99 3.59
C LEU A 204 10.40 3.98 5.01
N ALA A 205 11.73 3.90 5.15
CA ALA A 205 12.38 3.84 6.45
C ALA A 205 12.13 5.12 7.25
N GLU A 206 12.29 6.28 6.62
CA GLU A 206 12.06 7.59 7.23
C GLU A 206 10.59 7.77 7.67
N MET A 207 9.63 7.39 6.81
CA MET A 207 8.21 7.43 7.17
C MET A 207 7.87 6.46 8.31
N ALA A 208 8.41 5.24 8.27
CA ALA A 208 8.21 4.23 9.30
C ALA A 208 8.78 4.71 10.65
N VAL A 209 10.02 5.21 10.66
CA VAL A 209 10.69 5.77 11.83
C VAL A 209 9.91 6.94 12.40
N LEU A 210 9.50 7.91 11.57
CA LEU A 210 8.73 9.06 12.03
C LEU A 210 7.41 8.63 12.68
N ARG A 211 6.66 7.75 12.02
CA ARG A 211 5.39 7.24 12.57
C ARG A 211 5.59 6.44 13.84
N SER A 212 6.64 5.62 13.93
CA SER A 212 7.02 4.93 15.16
C SER A 212 7.30 5.91 16.28
N LYS A 213 8.08 6.97 16.04
CA LYS A 213 8.34 8.00 17.05
C LYS A 213 7.06 8.66 17.54
N VAL A 214 6.18 9.06 16.63
CA VAL A 214 4.88 9.66 16.96
C VAL A 214 4.05 8.71 17.85
N ILE A 215 3.91 7.44 17.44
CA ILE A 215 3.08 6.45 18.15
C ILE A 215 3.68 6.04 19.49
N LEU A 216 5.00 5.96 19.58
CA LEU A 216 5.71 5.58 20.80
C LEU A 216 5.94 6.77 21.75
N GLY A 217 5.56 7.99 21.34
CA GLY A 217 5.76 9.20 22.13
C GLY A 217 7.22 9.67 22.21
N GLU A 218 8.04 9.31 21.22
CA GLU A 218 9.43 9.74 21.13
C GLU A 218 9.56 11.09 20.38
N GLU A 219 10.59 11.85 20.74
CA GLU A 219 10.89 13.12 20.07
C GLU A 219 11.38 12.93 18.63
N TYR A 220 10.95 13.83 17.76
CA TYR A 220 11.38 13.91 16.37
C TYR A 220 11.53 15.36 15.92
N LEU A 221 12.37 15.57 14.92
CA LEU A 221 12.56 16.87 14.27
C LEU A 221 12.00 16.81 12.84
N PRO A 222 11.39 17.90 12.36
CA PRO A 222 10.96 17.97 10.98
C PRO A 222 12.15 18.00 10.03
N ASN A 223 12.01 17.29 8.91
CA ASN A 223 12.92 17.38 7.78
C ASN A 223 12.49 18.50 6.83
N ASN A 224 13.38 18.90 5.91
CA ASN A 224 13.06 19.85 4.85
C ASN A 224 12.49 19.14 3.62
N TYR A 225 11.54 19.80 2.94
CA TYR A 225 11.04 19.35 1.64
C TYR A 225 12.18 19.22 0.63
N ARG A 226 12.05 18.24 -0.27
CA ARG A 226 12.99 17.97 -1.36
C ARG A 226 12.27 18.05 -2.71
N SER A 227 13.03 18.01 -3.81
CA SER A 227 12.46 18.02 -5.16
C SER A 227 11.46 16.89 -5.35
N SER A 228 10.21 17.22 -5.67
CA SER A 228 9.10 16.26 -5.84
C SER A 228 9.46 15.14 -6.83
N LEU A 229 10.13 15.48 -7.93
CA LEU A 229 10.52 14.53 -8.97
C LEU A 229 11.16 13.25 -8.43
N ASN A 230 11.91 13.34 -7.32
CA ASN A 230 12.63 12.20 -6.74
C ASN A 230 12.16 11.78 -5.34
N TYR A 231 11.32 12.59 -4.67
CA TYR A 231 11.07 12.51 -3.23
C TYR A 231 9.59 12.67 -2.87
N ASP A 232 8.68 12.28 -3.77
CA ASP A 232 7.24 12.45 -3.54
C ASP A 232 6.76 11.79 -2.24
N PHE A 233 7.16 10.55 -1.97
CA PHE A 233 6.77 9.85 -0.74
C PHE A 233 7.53 10.40 0.47
N PHE A 234 8.82 10.72 0.32
CA PHE A 234 9.59 11.37 1.38
C PHE A 234 8.95 12.70 1.82
N ASN A 235 8.42 13.48 0.89
CA ASN A 235 7.76 14.75 1.18
C ASN A 235 6.43 14.58 1.94
N LEU A 236 5.77 13.41 1.86
CA LEU A 236 4.63 13.08 2.73
C LEU A 236 5.07 12.89 4.19
N MET A 237 6.23 12.27 4.43
CA MET A 237 6.84 12.19 5.76
C MET A 237 7.18 13.61 6.28
N VAL A 238 7.75 14.47 5.44
CA VAL A 238 8.00 15.88 5.81
C VAL A 238 6.69 16.59 6.19
N PHE A 239 5.64 16.41 5.39
CA PHE A 239 4.32 16.98 5.65
C PHE A 239 3.75 16.52 7.01
N LEU A 240 3.88 15.23 7.36
CA LEU A 240 3.55 14.69 8.68
C LEU A 240 4.37 15.38 9.80
N SER A 241 5.68 15.45 9.64
CA SER A 241 6.59 15.98 10.68
C SER A 241 6.44 17.49 10.93
N THR A 242 5.85 18.23 10.00
CA THR A 242 5.75 19.70 10.05
C THR A 242 4.45 20.20 10.70
N GLY A 243 3.67 19.29 11.29
CA GLY A 243 2.43 19.60 12.01
C GLY A 243 1.22 19.72 11.09
N ASN A 244 1.30 19.21 9.85
CA ASN A 244 0.18 19.23 8.91
C ASN A 244 -0.70 17.97 9.00
N PHE A 245 -0.49 17.10 9.99
CA PHE A 245 -1.41 16.02 10.35
C PHE A 245 -2.09 16.34 11.67
N HIS A 246 -3.33 15.89 11.81
CA HIS A 246 -4.01 15.84 13.10
C HIS A 246 -3.47 14.65 13.90
N LEU A 247 -2.78 14.91 15.00
CA LEU A 247 -2.39 13.87 15.95
C LEU A 247 -3.49 13.75 17.00
N ILE A 248 -4.39 12.79 16.79
CA ILE A 248 -5.58 12.57 17.60
C ILE A 248 -5.20 11.65 18.76
N ASN A 249 -5.17 12.22 19.96
CA ASN A 249 -4.85 11.53 21.19
C ASN A 249 -6.16 11.18 21.89
N THR A 250 -6.43 9.89 22.11
CA THR A 250 -7.64 9.40 22.79
C THR A 250 -7.41 8.07 23.51
N PRO A 251 -8.20 7.72 24.54
CA PRO A 251 -8.04 6.44 25.25
C PRO A 251 -8.36 5.21 24.39
N TYR A 252 -9.17 5.39 23.36
CA TYR A 252 -9.58 4.39 22.38
C TYR A 252 -9.62 5.00 20.96
N PRO A 253 -9.37 4.20 19.90
CA PRO A 253 -9.47 4.68 18.53
C PRO A 253 -10.88 5.19 18.21
N LEU A 254 -10.96 6.37 17.61
CA LEU A 254 -12.18 6.94 17.07
C LEU A 254 -12.46 6.37 15.67
N ALA A 255 -13.74 6.41 15.26
CA ALA A 255 -14.13 5.96 13.94
C ALA A 255 -13.57 6.89 12.85
N TRP A 256 -12.80 6.32 11.93
CA TRP A 256 -12.10 7.05 10.85
C TRP A 256 -12.99 7.94 9.99
N LYS A 257 -14.27 7.59 9.80
CA LYS A 257 -15.24 8.42 9.06
C LYS A 257 -15.48 9.81 9.66
N HIS A 258 -15.11 10.02 10.92
CA HIS A 258 -15.25 11.30 11.61
C HIS A 258 -13.94 12.09 11.69
N LEU A 259 -12.85 11.55 11.14
CA LEU A 259 -11.53 12.15 11.19
C LEU A 259 -11.12 12.70 9.82
N PRO A 260 -10.32 13.77 9.77
CA PRO A 260 -9.68 14.23 8.54
C PRO A 260 -8.82 13.13 7.90
N LEU A 261 -8.64 13.22 6.57
CA LEU A 261 -7.81 12.27 5.82
C LEU A 261 -6.37 12.18 6.38
N ASN A 262 -5.82 13.32 6.76
CA ASN A 262 -4.51 13.51 7.35
C ASN A 262 -4.50 13.37 8.89
N SER A 263 -5.21 12.37 9.42
CA SER A 263 -5.19 12.04 10.85
C SER A 263 -4.28 10.86 11.16
N LEU A 264 -3.64 10.93 12.33
CA LEU A 264 -2.92 9.83 12.96
C LEU A 264 -3.48 9.64 14.38
N GLN A 265 -3.93 8.45 14.72
CA GLN A 265 -4.52 8.16 16.03
C GLN A 265 -3.48 7.60 17.00
N ILE A 266 -3.42 8.17 18.20
CA ILE A 266 -2.44 7.83 19.25
C ILE A 266 -3.22 7.50 20.52
N LYS A 267 -2.93 6.35 21.10
CA LYS A 267 -3.53 5.99 22.40
C LYS A 267 -2.96 6.88 23.50
N SER A 268 -3.84 7.59 24.20
CA SER A 268 -3.48 8.52 25.26
C SER A 268 -4.63 8.67 26.26
N ASN A 269 -4.32 8.93 27.53
CA ASN A 269 -5.36 9.24 28.51
C ASN A 269 -5.95 10.65 28.31
N ASN A 270 -5.21 11.52 27.61
CA ASN A 270 -5.69 12.86 27.26
C ASN A 270 -6.53 12.78 25.98
N ILE A 271 -7.59 13.57 25.92
CA ILE A 271 -8.36 13.78 24.69
C ILE A 271 -7.86 15.07 24.06
N GLN A 272 -7.10 14.96 22.97
CA GLN A 272 -6.37 16.10 22.39
C GLN A 272 -6.24 15.95 20.88
N ASP A 273 -6.31 17.08 20.17
CA ASP A 273 -5.96 17.20 18.75
C ASP A 273 -4.78 18.16 18.63
N CYS A 274 -3.65 17.67 18.13
CA CYS A 274 -2.51 18.50 17.74
C CYS A 274 -2.49 18.66 16.22
N PHE A 275 -2.73 19.88 15.74
CA PHE A 275 -2.77 20.22 14.32
C PHE A 275 -2.25 21.65 14.10
N ALA A 276 -1.57 21.88 12.96
CA ALA A 276 -0.96 23.17 12.62
C ALA A 276 -0.06 23.73 13.74
N LYS A 277 0.72 22.85 14.38
CA LYS A 277 1.62 23.15 15.51
C LYS A 277 0.92 23.68 16.77
N LYS A 278 -0.39 23.49 16.88
CA LYS A 278 -1.18 23.82 18.09
C LYS A 278 -1.85 22.57 18.60
N CYS A 279 -1.81 22.37 19.92
CA CYS A 279 -2.49 21.27 20.58
C CYS A 279 -3.64 21.80 21.42
N GLN A 280 -4.84 21.27 21.21
CA GLN A 280 -6.02 21.60 21.99
C GLN A 280 -6.49 20.37 22.77
N ILE A 281 -6.68 20.53 24.08
CA ILE A 281 -7.21 19.50 24.97
C ILE A 281 -8.73 19.68 25.08
N PHE A 282 -9.46 18.57 25.15
CA PHE A 282 -10.91 18.51 25.27
C PHE A 282 -11.30 17.71 26.51
N SER A 283 -12.48 18.01 27.08
CA SER A 283 -12.99 17.24 28.23
C SER A 283 -13.51 15.86 27.83
N ASP A 284 -14.00 15.72 26.59
CA ASP A 284 -14.59 14.49 26.07
C ASP A 284 -14.42 14.38 24.55
N THR A 285 -14.65 13.18 24.01
CA THR A 285 -14.49 12.87 22.58
C THR A 285 -15.57 13.55 21.72
N SER A 286 -16.73 13.89 22.26
CA SER A 286 -17.80 14.56 21.52
C SER A 286 -17.41 16.00 21.19
N GLN A 287 -16.78 16.72 22.13
CA GLN A 287 -16.27 18.06 21.88
C GLN A 287 -15.16 18.08 20.82
N LEU A 288 -14.24 17.12 20.87
CA LEU A 288 -13.19 16.95 19.87
C LEU A 288 -13.79 16.74 18.47
N LEU A 289 -14.74 15.80 18.33
CA LEU A 289 -15.39 15.51 17.05
C LEU A 289 -16.22 16.67 16.52
N ASN A 290 -16.87 17.44 17.40
CA ASN A 290 -17.60 18.65 17.01
C ASN A 290 -16.67 19.74 16.48
N LYS A 291 -15.47 19.91 17.06
CA LYS A 291 -14.45 20.83 16.55
C LYS A 291 -13.98 20.42 15.16
N ILE A 292 -13.64 19.14 14.98
CA ILE A 292 -13.18 18.58 13.70
C ILE A 292 -14.24 18.76 12.60
N THR A 293 -15.50 18.39 12.88
CA THR A 293 -16.59 18.50 11.91
C THR A 293 -16.80 19.95 11.45
N LYS A 294 -16.73 20.92 12.36
CA LYS A 294 -16.85 22.35 12.01
C LYS A 294 -15.73 22.81 11.08
N GLU A 295 -14.49 22.40 11.34
CA GLU A 295 -13.34 22.77 10.50
C GLU A 295 -13.42 22.18 9.08
N GLN A 296 -14.01 20.99 8.94
CA GLN A 296 -14.24 20.36 7.63
C GLN A 296 -15.26 21.12 6.80
N ILE A 297 -16.38 21.56 7.40
CA ILE A 297 -17.44 22.33 6.72
C ILE A 297 -16.94 23.71 6.27
N THR A 298 -16.07 24.35 7.04
CA THR A 298 -15.56 25.70 6.70
C THR A 298 -14.52 25.75 5.57
N LYS A 299 -14.09 24.59 5.04
CA LYS A 299 -13.07 24.49 3.99
C LYS A 299 -13.62 24.05 2.62
N GLU A 300 -14.91 23.77 2.51
CA GLU A 300 -15.65 23.58 1.25
C GLU A 300 -16.29 24.89 0.78
#